data_AF-E4YIF0-F1
#
_entry.id   AF-E4YIF0-F1
#
_cell.length_a   1.000
_cell.length_b   1.000
_cell.length_c   1.000
_cell.angle_alpha   90.00
_cell.angle_beta   90.00
_cell.angle_gamma   90.00
#
_symmetry.space_group_name_H-M   'P 1'
#
loop_
_entity.id
_entity.type
_entity.pdbx_description
1 polymer ?
#
loop_
_entity_poly.entity_id
_entity_poly.type
_entity_poly.pdbx_seq_one_letter_code
_entity_poly.pdbx_strand_id
1 'polypeptide(L)'
;MISIFVALLHGALCGILPTNLKCRRENILNDFPIADREQLRIIEGTTAEFGAHKWLVHLEGVRCGGVIIGANWVLTSAKCCAGKTLEQLFTVANDWDADVYYDSETVHRPDKIIIHEKWDPVT
;
A
#
# COMPACT_ATOMS: atom_id res chain seq x y z
N MET A 1 -2.02 -12.48 -15.85
CA MET A 1 -1.20 -13.24 -14.88
C MET A 1 -0.38 -12.23 -14.11
N ILE A 2 -0.72 -11.92 -12.85
CA ILE A 2 -0.07 -10.89 -12.02
C ILE A 2 0.71 -11.58 -10.90
N SER A 3 1.97 -11.21 -10.70
CA SER A 3 2.84 -11.73 -9.63
C SER A 3 3.09 -10.63 -8.60
N ILE A 4 2.98 -10.96 -7.31
CA ILE A 4 3.36 -10.05 -6.22
C ILE A 4 4.81 -10.35 -5.86
N PHE A 5 5.67 -9.36 -6.10
CA PHE A 5 7.04 -9.38 -5.63
C PHE A 5 7.11 -8.71 -4.27
N VAL A 6 7.72 -9.38 -3.30
CA VAL A 6 7.87 -8.86 -1.96
C VAL A 6 9.35 -8.70 -1.69
N ALA A 7 9.86 -7.51 -1.92
CA ALA A 7 11.25 -7.20 -1.59
C ALA A 7 11.38 -6.93 -0.09
N LEU A 8 12.52 -7.33 0.48
CA LEU A 8 12.98 -6.79 1.74
C LEU A 8 13.26 -5.30 1.54
N LEU A 9 12.34 -4.44 1.98
CA LEU A 9 12.50 -2.99 2.01
C LEU A 9 13.50 -2.60 3.12
N HIS A 10 14.73 -3.10 3.03
CA HIS A 10 15.86 -2.52 3.75
C HIS A 10 16.32 -1.29 2.97
N GLY A 11 15.72 -0.15 3.30
CA GLY A 11 16.02 1.14 2.69
C GLY A 11 14.97 1.53 1.66
N ALA A 12 14.41 2.72 1.88
CA ALA A 12 13.47 3.37 0.99
C ALA A 12 14.01 3.34 -0.45
N LEU A 13 13.32 2.63 -1.34
CA LEU A 13 13.50 2.80 -2.77
C LEU A 13 13.07 4.24 -3.12
N CYS A 14 14.06 5.07 -3.37
CA CYS A 14 13.91 6.43 -3.85
C CYS A 14 13.00 6.41 -5.10
N GLY A 15 11.87 7.14 -5.06
CA GLY A 15 10.91 7.26 -6.17
C GLY A 15 9.49 6.77 -5.87
N ILE A 16 9.25 6.05 -4.77
CA ILE A 16 7.91 5.55 -4.41
C ILE A 16 7.12 6.54 -3.54
N LEU A 17 7.83 7.34 -2.72
CA LEU A 17 7.23 8.34 -1.85
C LEU A 17 7.31 9.72 -2.51
N PRO A 18 6.27 10.58 -2.37
CA PRO A 18 6.35 11.99 -2.73
C PRO A 18 7.62 12.62 -2.16
N THR A 19 8.30 13.45 -2.95
CA THR A 19 9.60 14.05 -2.61
C THR A 19 9.56 14.96 -1.36
N ASN A 20 8.37 15.29 -0.86
CA ASN A 20 8.14 16.16 0.29
C ASN A 20 7.61 15.42 1.53
N LEU A 21 7.64 14.08 1.55
CA LEU A 21 7.14 13.33 2.69
C LEU A 21 8.11 13.46 3.88
N LYS A 22 7.75 14.28 4.87
CA LYS A 22 8.47 14.39 6.13
C LYS A 22 7.93 13.36 7.11
N CYS A 23 8.75 12.38 7.50
CA CYS A 23 8.43 11.54 8.65
C CYS A 23 8.52 12.39 9.93
N ARG A 24 7.39 12.87 10.45
CA ARG A 24 7.35 13.62 11.71
C ARG A 24 7.24 12.66 12.88
N ARG A 25 8.13 12.82 13.88
CA ARG A 25 8.31 11.91 15.03
C ARG A 25 7.50 12.35 16.28
N GLU A 26 6.65 13.37 16.15
CA GLU A 26 5.88 13.95 17.25
C GLU A 26 4.40 13.53 17.21
N ASN A 27 3.75 13.51 18.37
CA ASN A 27 2.33 13.15 18.53
C ASN A 27 1.41 14.30 18.11
N ILE A 28 1.18 14.41 16.80
CA ILE A 28 0.34 15.41 16.15
C ILE A 28 -1.15 15.20 16.42
N LEU A 29 -1.55 14.03 16.94
CA LEU A 29 -2.94 13.77 17.31
C LEU A 29 -3.47 14.88 18.20
N ASN A 30 -2.68 15.38 19.15
CA ASN A 30 -3.10 16.39 20.12
C ASN A 30 -3.56 17.73 19.52
N ASP A 31 -3.12 18.06 18.30
CA ASP A 31 -3.46 19.32 17.63
C ASP A 31 -4.74 19.25 16.79
N PHE A 32 -5.28 18.03 16.55
CA PHE A 32 -6.52 17.82 15.80
C PHE A 32 -7.69 17.47 16.72
N PRO A 33 -8.92 17.97 16.45
CA PRO A 33 -10.13 17.57 17.15
C PRO A 33 -10.31 16.05 17.13
N ILE A 34 -10.78 15.45 18.22
CA ILE A 34 -10.92 14.00 18.36
C ILE A 34 -11.77 13.39 17.22
N ALA A 35 -12.75 14.14 16.71
CA ALA A 35 -13.59 13.72 15.58
C ALA A 35 -12.83 13.55 14.26
N ASP A 36 -11.76 14.33 14.01
CA ASP A 36 -10.95 14.24 12.79
C ASP A 36 -9.83 13.19 12.91
N ARG A 37 -9.46 12.78 14.13
CA ARG A 37 -8.37 11.82 14.37
C ARG A 37 -8.66 10.43 13.80
N GLU A 38 -9.94 10.05 13.70
CA GLU A 38 -10.31 8.76 13.09
C GLU A 38 -10.18 8.74 11.57
N GLN A 39 -10.19 9.92 10.91
CA GLN A 39 -10.09 10.05 9.45
C GLN A 39 -8.68 10.42 8.96
N LEU A 40 -7.82 10.95 9.84
CA LEU A 40 -6.46 11.36 9.49
C LEU A 40 -5.47 10.18 9.53
N ARG A 41 -5.49 9.33 8.50
CA ARG A 41 -4.47 8.27 8.34
C ARG A 41 -3.10 8.84 7.89
N ILE A 42 -3.10 9.91 7.10
CA ILE A 42 -1.90 10.61 6.61
C ILE A 42 -1.86 12.00 7.23
N ILE A 43 -0.85 12.26 8.06
CA ILE A 43 -0.76 13.51 8.80
C ILE A 43 -0.16 14.61 7.93
N GLU A 44 -0.75 15.81 7.96
CA GLU A 44 -0.43 16.95 7.08
C GLU A 44 -0.54 16.62 5.58
N GLY A 45 -1.24 15.53 5.23
CA GLY A 45 -1.58 15.21 3.85
C GLY A 45 -2.82 15.98 3.40
N THR A 46 -2.98 16.09 2.09
CA THR A 46 -4.25 16.48 1.46
C THR A 46 -4.81 15.27 0.71
N THR A 47 -6.12 15.24 0.50
CA THR A 47 -6.74 14.26 -0.39
C THR A 47 -6.07 14.31 -1.76
N ALA A 48 -5.64 13.16 -2.27
CA ALA A 48 -5.04 13.07 -3.59
C ALA A 48 -6.11 13.33 -4.66
N GLU A 49 -5.72 13.90 -5.80
CA GLU A 49 -6.61 13.98 -6.96
C GLU A 49 -6.83 12.58 -7.56
N PHE A 50 -7.98 12.37 -8.19
CA PHE A 50 -8.28 11.12 -8.88
C PHE A 50 -7.19 10.82 -9.92
N GLY A 51 -6.58 9.63 -9.82
CA GLY A 51 -5.52 9.20 -10.73
C GLY A 51 -4.15 9.87 -10.53
N ALA A 52 -3.93 10.63 -9.44
CA ALA A 52 -2.64 11.24 -9.13
C ALA A 52 -1.52 10.20 -8.91
N HIS A 53 -1.89 8.99 -8.46
CA HIS A 53 -0.96 7.93 -8.07
C HIS A 53 -1.33 6.59 -8.69
N LYS A 54 -1.33 6.52 -10.03
CA LYS A 54 -1.76 5.31 -10.78
C LYS A 54 -0.96 4.04 -10.47
N TRP A 55 0.24 4.19 -9.91
CA TRP A 55 1.08 3.07 -9.49
C TRP A 55 0.71 2.53 -8.11
N LEU A 56 -0.11 3.23 -7.32
CA LEU A 56 -0.52 2.77 -6.00
C LEU A 56 -1.60 1.69 -6.12
N VAL A 57 -1.51 0.65 -5.30
CA VAL A 57 -2.54 -0.38 -5.20
C VAL A 57 -2.92 -0.65 -3.75
N HIS A 58 -4.19 -0.94 -3.54
CA HIS A 58 -4.73 -1.44 -2.28
C HIS A 58 -4.62 -2.97 -2.26
N LEU A 59 -4.07 -3.54 -1.17
CA LEU A 59 -4.10 -4.98 -0.93
C LEU A 59 -5.28 -5.33 -0.03
N GLU A 60 -6.37 -5.73 -0.66
CA GLU A 60 -7.60 -6.10 0.02
C GLU A 60 -7.41 -7.40 0.82
N GLY A 61 -8.07 -7.47 1.97
CA GLY A 61 -7.94 -8.59 2.92
C GLY A 61 -6.79 -8.46 3.93
N VAL A 62 -5.81 -7.59 3.69
CA VAL A 62 -4.66 -7.39 4.60
C VAL A 62 -4.40 -5.94 5.02
N ARG A 63 -5.24 -4.99 4.59
CA ARG A 63 -5.13 -3.55 4.91
C ARG A 63 -3.70 -3.03 4.68
N CYS A 64 -3.10 -3.43 3.57
CA CYS A 64 -1.77 -2.97 3.15
C CYS A 64 -1.86 -2.25 1.82
N GLY A 65 -0.81 -1.50 1.50
CA GLY A 65 -0.59 -0.92 0.17
C GLY A 65 0.50 -1.64 -0.60
N GLY A 66 0.55 -1.40 -1.90
CA GLY A 66 1.61 -1.85 -2.78
C GLY A 66 1.83 -0.89 -3.94
N VAL A 67 2.82 -1.19 -4.77
CA VAL A 67 3.20 -0.34 -5.91
C VAL A 67 3.38 -1.19 -7.16
N ILE A 68 2.78 -0.77 -8.27
CA ILE A 68 2.98 -1.36 -9.59
C ILE A 68 4.38 -0.98 -10.08
N ILE A 69 5.25 -1.99 -10.24
CA ILE A 69 6.63 -1.83 -10.72
C ILE A 69 6.81 -2.40 -12.13
N GLY A 70 5.77 -3.00 -12.70
CA GLY A 70 5.73 -3.54 -14.05
C GLY A 70 4.35 -4.06 -14.39
N ALA A 71 4.12 -4.41 -15.66
CA ALA A 71 2.79 -4.76 -16.18
C ALA A 71 2.06 -5.84 -15.37
N ASN A 72 2.81 -6.76 -14.75
CA ASN A 72 2.28 -7.87 -13.98
C ASN A 72 2.96 -7.97 -12.60
N TRP A 73 3.49 -6.87 -12.07
CA TRP A 73 4.32 -6.88 -10.88
C TRP A 73 3.88 -5.81 -9.88
N VAL A 74 3.50 -6.26 -8.69
CA VAL A 74 3.24 -5.41 -7.53
C VAL A 74 4.31 -5.64 -6.48
N LEU A 75 4.91 -4.56 -5.99
CA LEU A 75 5.83 -4.53 -4.85
C LEU A 75 5.09 -4.20 -3.56
N THR A 76 5.29 -4.98 -2.50
CA THR A 76 4.74 -4.71 -1.15
C THR A 76 5.65 -5.25 -0.03
N SER A 77 5.25 -5.06 1.23
CA SER A 77 5.95 -5.56 2.42
C SER A 77 5.67 -7.04 2.68
N ALA A 78 6.69 -7.78 3.11
CA ALA A 78 6.56 -9.20 3.43
C ALA A 78 5.60 -9.48 4.58
N LYS A 79 5.53 -8.56 5.55
CA LYS A 79 4.59 -8.69 6.67
C LYS A 79 3.13 -8.73 6.21
N CYS A 80 2.81 -8.10 5.09
CA CYS A 80 1.46 -8.08 4.53
C CYS A 80 1.07 -9.42 3.86
N CYS A 81 2.04 -10.14 3.30
CA CYS A 81 1.80 -11.36 2.53
C CYS A 81 2.16 -12.65 3.28
N ALA A 82 2.98 -12.57 4.32
CA ALA A 82 3.43 -13.75 5.05
C ALA A 82 2.26 -14.52 5.69
N GLY A 83 2.21 -15.83 5.43
CA GLY A 83 1.15 -16.71 5.90
C GLY A 83 -0.18 -16.56 5.16
N LYS A 84 -0.23 -15.79 4.06
CA LYS A 84 -1.43 -15.63 3.22
C LYS A 84 -1.38 -16.55 2.01
N THR A 85 -2.54 -17.04 1.60
CA THR A 85 -2.70 -17.77 0.34
C THR A 85 -2.99 -16.81 -0.81
N LEU A 86 -2.86 -17.30 -2.05
CA LEU A 86 -3.20 -16.52 -3.25
C LEU A 86 -4.68 -16.08 -3.27
N GLU A 87 -5.57 -16.90 -2.70
CA GLU A 87 -7.00 -16.61 -2.63
C GLU A 87 -7.36 -15.56 -1.58
N GLN A 88 -6.46 -15.33 -0.61
CA GLN A 88 -6.64 -14.36 0.47
C GLN A 88 -6.11 -12.96 0.11
N LEU A 89 -5.47 -12.80 -1.06
CA LEU A 89 -4.88 -11.55 -1.49
C LEU A 89 -5.47 -11.07 -2.81
N PHE A 90 -5.87 -9.81 -2.81
CA PHE A 90 -6.34 -9.11 -3.99
C PHE A 90 -5.62 -7.78 -4.08
N THR A 91 -5.27 -7.39 -5.29
CA THR A 91 -4.73 -6.07 -5.58
C THR A 91 -5.78 -5.28 -6.31
N VAL A 92 -6.19 -4.15 -5.74
CA VAL A 92 -7.10 -3.19 -6.37
C VAL A 92 -6.25 -2.02 -6.86
N ALA A 93 -6.28 -1.78 -8.16
CA ALA A 93 -5.63 -0.63 -8.78
C ALA A 93 -6.65 0.42 -9.17
N ASN A 94 -6.20 1.68 -9.23
CA ASN A 94 -7.03 2.84 -9.53
C ASN A 94 -8.15 3.11 -8.50
N ASP A 95 -7.98 2.58 -7.29
CA ASP A 95 -8.79 2.92 -6.12
C ASP A 95 -8.38 4.32 -5.61
N TRP A 96 -9.36 5.21 -5.49
CA TRP A 96 -9.20 6.58 -5.04
C TRP A 96 -9.93 6.85 -3.72
N ASP A 97 -11.06 6.17 -3.49
CA ASP A 97 -11.87 6.28 -2.27
C ASP A 97 -12.08 4.88 -1.70
N ALA A 98 -11.34 4.57 -0.64
CA ALA A 98 -11.35 3.23 -0.06
C ALA A 98 -12.71 2.81 0.53
N ASP A 99 -13.65 3.75 0.70
CA ASP A 99 -14.99 3.49 1.21
C ASP A 99 -16.04 3.31 0.08
N VAL A 100 -15.66 3.58 -1.18
CA VAL A 100 -16.57 3.56 -2.34
C VAL A 100 -15.94 2.78 -3.50
N TYR A 101 -16.65 1.76 -3.99
CA TYR A 101 -16.23 1.04 -5.19
C TYR A 101 -16.64 1.78 -6.47
N TYR A 102 -15.67 2.07 -7.34
CA TYR A 102 -15.89 2.64 -8.66
C TYR A 102 -15.67 1.62 -9.80
N ASP A 103 -16.43 1.75 -10.89
CA ASP A 103 -16.27 0.91 -12.09
C ASP A 103 -14.88 1.06 -12.75
N SER A 104 -14.15 2.13 -12.44
CA SER A 104 -12.78 2.36 -12.94
C SER A 104 -11.72 1.56 -12.19
N GLU A 105 -12.07 0.89 -11.10
CA GLU A 105 -11.15 0.07 -10.32
C GLU A 105 -10.95 -1.30 -10.96
N THR A 106 -9.71 -1.77 -10.93
CA THR A 106 -9.35 -3.08 -11.47
C THR A 106 -8.84 -3.97 -10.36
N VAL A 107 -9.53 -5.09 -10.16
CA VAL A 107 -9.17 -6.10 -9.15
C VAL A 107 -8.40 -7.24 -9.79
N HIS A 108 -7.27 -7.58 -9.21
CA HIS A 108 -6.39 -8.62 -9.69
C HIS A 108 -5.96 -9.56 -8.57
N ARG A 109 -5.99 -10.87 -8.85
CA ARG A 109 -5.44 -11.90 -7.97
C ARG A 109 -4.00 -12.22 -8.35
N PRO A 110 -3.13 -12.48 -7.37
CA PRO A 110 -1.78 -12.93 -7.64
C PRO A 110 -1.74 -14.40 -8.08
N ASP A 111 -0.91 -14.71 -9.06
CA ASP A 111 -0.54 -16.09 -9.42
C ASP A 111 0.61 -16.60 -8.53
N LYS A 112 1.40 -15.68 -7.99
CA LYS A 112 2.55 -15.99 -7.14
C LYS A 112 2.82 -14.87 -6.15
N ILE A 113 3.21 -15.26 -4.94
CA ILE A 113 3.78 -14.38 -3.92
C ILE A 113 5.25 -14.78 -3.76
N ILE A 114 6.16 -13.83 -3.97
CA ILE A 114 7.61 -14.06 -3.85
C ILE A 114 8.11 -13.27 -2.65
N ILE A 115 8.22 -13.92 -1.49
CA ILE A 115 8.84 -13.36 -0.28
C ILE A 115 10.35 -13.44 -0.41
N HIS A 116 11.04 -12.33 -0.17
CA HIS A 116 12.50 -12.30 -0.19
C HIS A 116 13.08 -13.32 0.80
N GLU A 117 14.05 -14.12 0.33
CA GLU A 117 14.60 -15.30 1.04
C GLU A 117 15.15 -15.01 2.43
N LYS A 118 15.68 -13.80 2.63
CA LYS A 118 16.25 -13.33 3.91
C LYS A 118 15.23 -12.67 4.84
N TRP A 119 13.93 -12.68 4.53
CA TRP A 119 12.93 -12.03 5.37
C TRP A 119 12.74 -12.82 6.65
N ASP A 120 12.79 -12.14 7.78
CA ASP A 120 12.58 -12.70 9.10
C ASP A 120 11.33 -12.04 9.72
N PRO A 121 10.32 -12.82 10.17
CA PRO A 121 9.12 -12.28 10.79
C PRO A 121 9.35 -11.61 12.16
N VAL A 122 10.52 -11.80 12.77
CA VAL A 122 10.87 -11.33 14.13
C VAL A 122 11.61 -9.99 14.14
N THR A 123 12.38 -9.69 13.10
CA THR A 123 13.17 -8.44 12.96
C THR A 123 12.45 -7.39 12.12
#